data_AF-A0A523K9I6-F1
#
_entry.id   AF-A0A523K9I6-F1
#
_cell.length_a   1.000
_cell.length_b   1.000
_cell.length_c   1.000
_cell.angle_alpha   90.00
_cell.angle_beta   90.00
_cell.angle_gamma   90.00
#
_symmetry.space_group_name_H-M   'P 1'
#
loop_
_entity.id
_entity.type
_entity.pdbx_description
1 polymer ?
#
loop_
_entity_poly.entity_id
_entity_poly.type
_entity_poly.pdbx_seq_one_letter_code
_entity_poly.pdbx_strand_id
1 'polypeptide(L)'
;MKLKFLLAGSAAVLIFQMPWNAQAFECPKHFAEAQALIDKVKGDMGGAMSKQMPKEQMALVHSLLDDAKMYLAGAKHNHEKPQGAYDHARAIAKADTALGYAGAADMLHFKMMQM
;
A
#
# COMPACT_ATOMS: atom_id res chain seq x y z
N MET A 1 -4.93 21.11 66.37
CA MET A 1 -4.77 22.31 65.52
C MET A 1 -3.73 22.03 64.45
N LYS A 2 -4.14 22.18 63.16
CA LYS A 2 -3.33 22.43 61.94
C LYS A 2 -2.48 21.24 61.44
N LEU A 3 -2.90 20.47 60.42
CA LEU A 3 -2.95 20.79 58.97
C LEU A 3 -1.54 21.18 58.49
N LYS A 4 -0.87 20.46 57.59
CA LYS A 4 -1.18 20.39 56.15
C LYS A 4 -0.42 19.27 55.44
N PHE A 5 -1.16 18.59 54.57
CA PHE A 5 -0.71 17.75 53.47
C PHE A 5 0.24 18.54 52.52
N LEU A 6 1.32 17.91 52.08
CA LEU A 6 2.07 18.24 50.86
C LEU A 6 1.88 17.00 49.95
N LEU A 7 0.80 16.87 49.18
CA LEU A 7 0.63 17.40 47.81
C LEU A 7 1.97 17.37 47.07
N ALA A 8 2.33 16.27 46.40
CA ALA A 8 1.81 15.85 45.09
C ALA A 8 1.91 16.97 44.05
N GLY A 9 3.01 16.97 43.31
CA GLY A 9 3.33 17.87 42.20
C GLY A 9 4.82 17.68 41.92
N SER A 10 5.26 16.99 40.87
CA SER A 10 4.90 17.22 39.48
C SER A 10 5.16 15.95 38.66
N ALA A 11 4.10 15.17 38.38
CA ALA A 11 4.10 14.22 37.27
C ALA A 11 3.21 14.80 36.16
N ALA A 12 3.47 16.05 35.80
CA ALA A 12 2.72 16.76 34.77
C ALA A 12 3.36 16.48 33.41
N VAL A 13 2.69 15.59 32.67
CA VAL A 13 2.55 15.65 31.20
C VAL A 13 3.82 15.32 30.40
N LEU A 14 4.17 14.03 30.36
CA LEU A 14 4.84 13.41 29.21
C LEU A 14 3.88 12.42 28.52
N ILE A 15 2.63 12.84 28.32
CA ILE A 15 1.65 12.01 27.60
C ILE A 15 1.16 12.80 26.39
N PHE A 16 1.30 12.17 25.22
CA PHE A 16 0.77 12.55 23.91
C PHE A 16 1.52 13.65 23.13
N GLN A 17 2.74 13.35 22.72
CA GLN A 17 3.22 13.76 21.39
C GLN A 17 3.51 12.52 20.54
N MET A 18 2.55 11.60 20.45
CA MET A 18 2.57 10.67 19.32
C MET A 18 1.99 11.42 18.11
N PRO A 19 2.67 11.43 16.95
CA PRO A 19 2.14 12.06 15.75
C PRO A 19 0.94 11.24 15.24
N TRP A 20 -0.25 11.61 15.73
CA TRP A 20 -1.53 10.97 15.44
C TRP A 20 -1.88 10.93 13.95
N ASN A 21 -1.20 11.73 13.13
CA ASN A 21 -1.50 11.88 11.71
C ASN A 21 -1.01 10.71 10.85
N ALA A 22 0.02 9.96 11.28
CA ALA A 22 0.54 8.85 10.49
C ALA A 22 -0.33 7.57 10.61
N GLN A 23 -0.99 7.38 11.75
CA GLN A 23 -1.89 6.24 11.99
C GLN A 23 -3.30 6.45 11.43
N ALA A 24 -3.74 7.72 11.24
CA ALA A 24 -5.12 8.03 10.84
C ALA A 24 -5.48 7.59 9.40
N PHE A 25 -4.50 7.36 8.54
CA PHE A 25 -4.74 7.12 7.10
C PHE A 25 -4.34 5.72 6.62
N GLU A 26 -3.84 4.84 7.49
CA GLU A 26 -3.50 3.43 7.18
C GLU A 26 -2.71 3.19 5.87
N CYS A 27 -2.03 4.20 5.29
CA CYS A 27 -1.39 4.10 3.97
C CYS A 27 -0.46 2.87 3.83
N PRO A 28 0.37 2.52 4.85
CA PRO A 28 1.22 1.34 4.77
C PRO A 28 0.48 0.02 4.53
N LYS A 29 -0.75 -0.13 5.02
CA LYS A 29 -1.57 -1.33 4.81
C LYS A 29 -1.96 -1.48 3.35
N HIS A 30 -2.50 -0.40 2.75
CA HIS A 30 -2.83 -0.38 1.32
C HIS A 30 -1.60 -0.62 0.44
N PHE A 31 -0.44 -0.12 0.83
CA PHE A 31 0.81 -0.37 0.11
C PHE A 31 1.23 -1.84 0.18
N ALA A 32 1.10 -2.46 1.36
CA ALA A 32 1.44 -3.86 1.56
C ALA A 32 0.53 -4.78 0.75
N GLU A 33 -0.78 -4.51 0.73
CA GLU A 33 -1.76 -5.27 -0.04
C GLU A 33 -1.48 -5.18 -1.55
N ALA A 34 -1.28 -3.97 -2.08
CA ALA A 34 -0.93 -3.76 -3.48
C ALA A 34 0.41 -4.43 -3.86
N GLN A 35 1.43 -4.28 -3.01
CA GLN A 35 2.75 -4.90 -3.23
C GLN A 35 2.67 -6.42 -3.23
N ALA A 36 1.93 -7.02 -2.30
CA ALA A 36 1.77 -8.47 -2.21
C ALA A 36 1.13 -9.05 -3.48
N LEU A 37 0.11 -8.38 -4.04
CA LEU A 37 -0.51 -8.85 -5.28
C LEU A 37 0.40 -8.65 -6.50
N ILE A 38 1.13 -7.54 -6.58
CA ILE A 38 2.15 -7.33 -7.63
C ILE A 38 3.21 -8.44 -7.58
N ASP A 39 3.69 -8.78 -6.38
CA ASP A 39 4.71 -9.81 -6.19
C ASP A 39 4.18 -11.20 -6.52
N LYS A 40 2.93 -11.50 -6.14
CA LYS A 40 2.24 -12.74 -6.55
C LYS A 40 2.21 -12.87 -8.08
N VAL A 41 1.66 -11.88 -8.79
CA VAL A 41 1.52 -11.92 -10.25
C VAL A 41 2.89 -12.04 -10.93
N LYS A 42 3.89 -11.30 -10.45
CA LYS A 42 5.27 -11.42 -10.94
C LYS A 42 5.83 -12.83 -10.75
N GLY A 43 5.55 -13.46 -9.61
CA GLY A 43 5.89 -14.85 -9.33
C GLY A 43 5.22 -15.83 -10.29
N ASP A 44 3.91 -15.68 -10.49
CA ASP A 44 3.11 -16.51 -11.39
C ASP A 44 3.63 -16.42 -12.84
N MET A 45 3.96 -15.20 -13.30
CA MET A 45 4.57 -14.95 -14.62
C MET A 45 5.97 -15.57 -14.78
N GLY A 46 6.72 -15.75 -13.69
CA GLY A 46 8.02 -16.43 -13.70
C GLY A 46 7.93 -17.96 -13.67
N GLY A 47 6.74 -18.50 -13.41
CA GLY A 47 6.50 -19.93 -13.29
C GLY A 47 6.65 -20.73 -14.59
N ALA A 48 6.77 -22.05 -14.47
CA ALA A 48 6.95 -22.95 -15.62
C ALA A 48 5.78 -22.88 -16.61
N MET A 49 4.55 -22.71 -16.13
CA MET A 49 3.37 -22.65 -17.00
C MET A 49 3.33 -21.35 -17.82
N SER A 50 3.83 -20.25 -17.27
CA SER A 50 3.89 -18.96 -17.99
C SER A 50 4.77 -18.99 -19.23
N LYS A 51 5.66 -19.98 -19.36
CA LYS A 51 6.46 -20.21 -20.58
C LYS A 51 5.64 -20.73 -21.75
N GLN A 52 4.43 -21.23 -21.50
CA GLN A 52 3.51 -21.73 -22.51
C GLN A 52 2.62 -20.60 -23.07
N MET A 53 2.58 -19.45 -22.41
CA MET A 53 1.78 -18.31 -22.86
C MET A 53 2.45 -17.62 -24.08
N PRO A 54 1.67 -17.27 -25.12
CA PRO A 54 2.15 -16.44 -26.22
C PRO A 54 2.72 -15.11 -25.73
N LYS A 55 3.75 -14.60 -26.42
CA LYS A 55 4.44 -13.36 -26.02
C LYS A 55 3.50 -12.16 -26.00
N GLU A 56 2.57 -12.09 -26.95
CA GLU A 56 1.60 -11.01 -27.09
C GLU A 56 0.64 -10.97 -25.90
N GLN A 57 0.23 -12.14 -25.41
CA GLN A 57 -0.61 -12.26 -24.22
C GLN A 57 0.15 -11.87 -22.95
N MET A 58 1.39 -12.34 -22.83
CA MET A 58 2.25 -11.98 -21.70
C MET A 58 2.55 -10.47 -21.65
N ALA A 59 2.67 -9.81 -22.80
CA ALA A 59 2.84 -8.36 -22.89
C ALA A 59 1.65 -7.58 -22.32
N LEU A 60 0.42 -8.07 -22.52
CA LEU A 60 -0.78 -7.46 -21.95
C LEU A 60 -0.79 -7.56 -20.41
N VAL A 61 -0.40 -8.73 -19.87
CA VAL A 61 -0.25 -8.92 -18.42
C VAL A 61 0.85 -7.98 -17.86
N HIS A 62 1.99 -7.87 -18.55
CA HIS A 62 3.06 -6.94 -18.17
C HIS A 62 2.58 -5.48 -18.16
N SER A 63 1.81 -5.05 -19.16
CA SER A 63 1.29 -3.68 -19.22
C SER A 63 0.46 -3.34 -17.98
N LEU A 64 -0.44 -4.24 -17.57
CA LEU A 64 -1.26 -4.04 -16.36
C LEU A 64 -0.40 -4.03 -15.09
N LEU A 65 0.63 -4.90 -15.03
CA LEU A 65 1.54 -4.95 -13.90
C LEU A 65 2.43 -3.69 -13.81
N ASP A 66 2.79 -3.09 -14.94
CA ASP A 66 3.56 -1.85 -14.99
C ASP A 66 2.72 -0.65 -14.56
N ASP A 67 1.45 -0.59 -14.96
CA ASP A 67 0.49 0.39 -14.42
C ASP A 67 0.36 0.24 -12.90
N ALA A 68 0.21 -0.99 -12.39
CA ALA A 68 0.14 -1.25 -10.95
C ALA A 68 1.38 -0.71 -10.20
N LYS A 69 2.58 -0.98 -10.71
CA LYS A 69 3.84 -0.47 -10.12
C LYS A 69 3.91 1.06 -10.17
N MET A 70 3.51 1.67 -11.28
CA MET A 70 3.49 3.12 -11.44
C MET A 70 2.60 3.77 -10.37
N TYR A 71 1.39 3.26 -10.18
CA TYR A 71 0.47 3.78 -9.17
C TYR A 71 0.99 3.57 -7.75
N LEU A 72 1.56 2.40 -7.43
CA LEU A 72 2.13 2.13 -6.11
C LEU A 72 3.33 3.03 -5.81
N ALA A 73 4.21 3.27 -6.79
CA ALA A 73 5.31 4.22 -6.65
C ALA A 73 4.78 5.64 -6.40
N GLY A 74 3.75 6.05 -7.14
CA GLY A 74 3.08 7.33 -6.94
C GLY A 74 2.38 7.45 -5.58
N ALA A 75 1.90 6.34 -5.02
CA ALA A 75 1.30 6.27 -3.69
C ALA A 75 2.35 6.47 -2.59
N LYS A 76 3.47 5.72 -2.68
CA LYS A 76 4.62 5.84 -1.77
C LYS A 76 5.19 7.26 -1.81
N HIS A 77 5.38 7.84 -2.99
CA HIS A 77 5.87 9.21 -3.15
C HIS A 77 4.99 10.25 -2.42
N ASN A 78 3.67 10.15 -2.56
CA ASN A 78 2.75 11.07 -1.88
C ASN A 78 2.78 10.89 -0.35
N HIS A 79 3.02 9.67 0.14
CA HIS A 79 3.11 9.38 1.57
C HIS A 79 4.44 9.77 2.22
N GLU A 80 5.54 9.75 1.47
CA GLU A 80 6.87 10.17 1.97
C GLU A 80 6.96 11.69 2.20
N LYS A 81 6.16 12.49 1.49
CA LYS A 81 6.13 13.96 1.62
C LYS A 81 4.69 14.50 1.68
N PRO A 82 3.88 14.14 2.70
CA PRO A 82 2.49 14.54 2.75
C PRO A 82 2.38 16.01 3.19
N GLN A 83 1.62 16.80 2.44
CA GLN A 83 1.29 18.20 2.79
C GLN A 83 -0.03 18.31 3.55
N GLY A 84 -0.65 17.18 3.92
CA GLY A 84 -1.84 17.12 4.73
C GLY A 84 -2.72 15.90 4.45
N ALA A 85 -3.94 15.92 4.99
CA ALA A 85 -4.92 14.84 4.84
C ALA A 85 -5.22 14.47 3.38
N TYR A 86 -5.22 15.45 2.48
CA TYR A 86 -5.44 15.23 1.05
C TYR A 86 -4.37 14.31 0.43
N ASP A 87 -3.09 14.52 0.76
CA ASP A 87 -2.01 13.70 0.18
C ASP A 87 -2.04 12.27 0.70
N HIS A 88 -2.42 12.08 1.97
CA HIS A 88 -2.69 10.76 2.52
C HIS A 88 -3.85 10.06 1.81
N ALA A 89 -4.99 10.74 1.64
CA ALA A 89 -6.13 10.20 0.89
C ALA A 89 -5.74 9.88 -0.57
N ARG A 90 -4.94 10.73 -1.21
CA ARG A 90 -4.43 10.51 -2.56
C ARG A 90 -3.45 9.34 -2.61
N ALA A 91 -2.65 9.13 -1.58
CA ALA A 91 -1.76 7.98 -1.47
C ALA A 91 -2.56 6.67 -1.36
N ILE A 92 -3.61 6.63 -0.53
CA ILE A 92 -4.52 5.48 -0.42
C ILE A 92 -5.17 5.20 -1.78
N ALA A 93 -5.77 6.20 -2.41
CA ALA A 93 -6.44 6.02 -3.69
C ALA A 93 -5.49 5.47 -4.78
N LYS A 94 -4.25 5.96 -4.83
CA LYS A 94 -3.25 5.41 -5.76
C LYS A 94 -2.87 3.96 -5.41
N ALA A 95 -2.76 3.62 -4.13
CA ALA A 95 -2.47 2.25 -3.71
C ALA A 95 -3.61 1.28 -4.05
N ASP A 96 -4.86 1.69 -3.85
CA ASP A 96 -6.04 0.90 -4.23
C ASP A 96 -6.15 0.73 -5.75
N THR A 97 -5.81 1.78 -6.52
CA THR A 97 -5.69 1.67 -7.97
C THR A 97 -4.61 0.68 -8.36
N ALA A 98 -3.44 0.70 -7.71
CA ALA A 98 -2.38 -0.28 -7.95
C ALA A 98 -2.85 -1.72 -7.67
N LEU A 99 -3.58 -1.93 -6.57
CA LEU A 99 -4.19 -3.22 -6.24
C LEU A 99 -5.17 -3.66 -7.33
N GLY A 100 -6.02 -2.75 -7.84
CA GLY A 100 -6.96 -3.02 -8.92
C GLY A 100 -6.27 -3.46 -10.22
N TYR A 101 -5.21 -2.76 -10.64
CA TYR A 101 -4.42 -3.15 -11.81
C TYR A 101 -3.72 -4.50 -11.62
N ALA A 102 -3.14 -4.74 -10.45
CA ALA A 102 -2.51 -6.02 -10.13
C ALA A 102 -3.54 -7.18 -10.13
N GLY A 103 -4.75 -6.95 -9.62
CA GLY A 103 -5.85 -7.91 -9.67
C GLY A 103 -6.32 -8.19 -11.09
N ALA A 104 -6.41 -7.16 -11.94
CA ALA A 104 -6.72 -7.34 -13.35
C ALA A 104 -5.64 -8.15 -14.09
N ALA A 105 -4.36 -7.90 -13.78
CA ALA A 105 -3.25 -8.67 -14.31
C ALA A 105 -3.32 -10.15 -13.90
N ASP A 106 -3.63 -10.42 -12.63
CA ASP A 106 -3.81 -11.79 -12.09
C ASP A 106 -4.94 -12.53 -12.80
N MET A 107 -6.11 -11.89 -12.89
CA MET A 107 -7.28 -12.44 -13.58
C MET A 107 -6.98 -12.73 -15.06
N LEU A 108 -6.29 -11.81 -15.74
CA LEU A 108 -5.95 -11.95 -17.16
C LEU A 108 -4.96 -13.09 -17.38
N HIS A 109 -3.89 -13.14 -16.57
CA HIS A 109 -2.89 -14.20 -16.61
C HIS A 109 -3.53 -15.57 -16.44
N PHE A 110 -4.34 -15.75 -15.39
CA PHE A 110 -5.02 -17.01 -15.11
C PHE A 110 -5.98 -17.42 -16.24
N LYS A 111 -6.76 -16.47 -16.77
CA LYS A 111 -7.68 -16.73 -17.88
C LYS A 111 -6.93 -17.18 -19.15
N MET A 112 -5.80 -16.57 -19.45
CA MET A 112 -4.96 -16.93 -20.60
C MET A 112 -4.28 -18.28 -20.43
N MET A 113 -3.96 -18.68 -19.20
CA MET A 113 -3.39 -19.99 -18.88
C MET A 113 -4.39 -21.16 -18.94
N GLN A 114 -5.69 -20.89 -18.95
CA GLN A 114 -6.74 -21.91 -19.03
C GLN A 114 -7.25 -22.19 -20.46
N MET A 115 -6.80 -21.41 -21.44
CA MET A 115 -7.16 -21.57 -22.85
C MET A 115 -6.17 -22.49 -23.57
#